data_AF-A0AAX3F206-F1
#
_entry.id   AF-A0AAX3F206-F1
#
_cell.length_a   1.000
_cell.length_b   1.000
_cell.length_c   1.000
_cell.angle_alpha   90.00
_cell.angle_beta   90.00
_cell.angle_gamma   90.00
#
_symmetry.space_group_name_H-M   'P 1'
#
loop_
_entity.id
_entity.type
_entity.pdbx_description
1 polymer ?
#
loop_
_entity_poly.entity_id
_entity_poly.type
_entity_poly.pdbx_seq_one_letter_code
_entity_poly.pdbx_strand_id
1 'polypeptide(L)'
;MKLIDNISKLLKIEKSELLKKFELPENASKIDFLNKLGVYSVFDSKEELTEYISKKTKNIQQKFEEFEKQKVLFEAEKENLKSLNEILNSNFQKAINSEIKKIDFVKKIEFKDLDFEDLDFENLNSSILNQAQKNGWKIKEKPQNLEIQNDSNQENVFYFKNGGVTKY
;
A
#
# COMPACT_ATOMS: atom_id res chain seq x y z
N MET A 1 -41.01 -5.48 44.14
CA MET A 1 -39.66 -5.58 43.54
C MET A 1 -39.33 -7.05 43.47
N LYS A 2 -39.49 -7.69 42.30
CA LYS A 2 -39.37 -9.15 42.15
C LYS A 2 -38.13 -9.73 42.85
N LEU A 3 -36.98 -9.07 42.75
CA LEU A 3 -35.74 -9.49 43.42
C LEU A 3 -35.88 -9.56 44.96
N ILE A 4 -36.28 -8.46 45.62
CA ILE A 4 -36.45 -8.42 47.09
C ILE A 4 -37.56 -9.37 47.53
N ASP A 5 -38.65 -9.44 46.77
CA ASP A 5 -39.78 -10.31 47.06
C ASP A 5 -39.36 -11.81 46.94
N ASN A 6 -38.50 -12.15 45.97
CA ASN A 6 -37.93 -13.49 45.81
C ASN A 6 -36.94 -13.84 46.93
N ILE A 7 -36.07 -12.91 47.32
CA ILE A 7 -35.11 -13.10 48.42
C ILE A 7 -35.86 -13.31 49.74
N SER A 8 -36.85 -12.47 50.03
CA SER A 8 -37.72 -12.59 51.21
C SER A 8 -38.40 -13.96 51.28
N LYS A 9 -38.96 -14.45 50.16
CA LYS A 9 -39.54 -15.80 50.07
C LYS A 9 -38.52 -16.91 50.30
N LEU A 10 -37.33 -16.78 49.70
CA LEU A 10 -36.28 -17.79 49.79
C LEU A 10 -35.75 -17.92 51.23
N LEU A 11 -35.58 -16.79 51.90
CA LEU A 11 -35.12 -16.70 53.28
C LEU A 11 -36.24 -16.90 54.31
N LYS A 12 -37.50 -16.99 53.86
CA LYS A 12 -38.71 -17.12 54.70
C LYS A 12 -38.80 -16.04 55.78
N ILE A 13 -38.38 -14.82 55.45
CA ILE A 13 -38.49 -13.65 56.31
C ILE A 13 -39.41 -12.63 55.65
N GLU A 14 -40.11 -11.82 56.45
CA GLU A 14 -40.90 -10.74 55.89
C GLU A 14 -40.01 -9.72 55.18
N LYS A 15 -40.55 -9.12 54.12
CA LYS A 15 -39.86 -8.08 53.36
C LYS A 15 -39.47 -6.87 54.22
N SER A 16 -40.34 -6.49 55.16
CA SER A 16 -40.10 -5.41 56.14
C SER A 16 -38.88 -5.71 57.01
N GLU A 17 -38.74 -6.95 57.48
CA GLU A 17 -37.60 -7.42 58.26
C GLU A 17 -36.32 -7.48 57.41
N LEU A 18 -36.41 -7.95 56.17
CA LEU A 18 -35.29 -7.96 55.23
C LEU A 18 -34.76 -6.54 54.99
N LEU A 19 -35.63 -5.57 54.71
CA LEU A 19 -35.21 -4.17 54.51
C LEU A 19 -34.56 -3.57 55.76
N LYS A 20 -35.09 -3.88 56.96
CA LYS A 20 -34.47 -3.46 58.23
C LYS A 20 -33.06 -4.03 58.42
N LYS A 21 -32.84 -5.31 58.11
CA LYS A 21 -31.51 -5.93 58.21
C LYS A 21 -30.49 -5.34 57.25
N PHE A 22 -30.95 -4.83 56.12
CA PHE A 22 -30.12 -4.11 55.14
C PHE A 22 -30.00 -2.60 55.44
N GLU A 23 -30.60 -2.12 56.53
CA GLU A 23 -30.63 -0.70 56.91
C GLU A 23 -31.23 0.19 55.80
N LEU A 24 -32.28 -0.29 55.14
CA LEU A 24 -32.94 0.39 54.03
C LEU A 24 -34.35 0.86 54.42
N PRO A 25 -34.76 2.06 53.99
CA PRO A 25 -36.12 2.56 54.23
C PRO A 25 -37.16 1.76 53.43
N GLU A 26 -38.43 1.79 53.83
CA GLU A 26 -39.49 1.01 53.16
C GLU A 26 -39.74 1.42 51.70
N ASN A 27 -39.40 2.65 51.35
CA ASN A 27 -39.46 3.18 49.98
C ASN A 27 -38.13 3.04 49.21
N ALA A 28 -37.17 2.26 49.71
CA ALA A 28 -35.89 2.04 49.06
C ALA A 28 -36.07 1.50 47.63
N SER A 29 -35.27 2.04 46.71
CA SER A 29 -35.26 1.61 45.32
C SER A 29 -34.46 0.32 45.13
N LYS A 30 -34.56 -0.28 43.93
CA LYS A 30 -33.69 -1.42 43.51
C LYS A 30 -32.22 -1.05 43.64
N ILE A 31 -31.88 0.18 43.27
CA ILE A 31 -30.51 0.66 43.26
C ILE A 31 -29.95 0.74 44.68
N ASP A 32 -30.75 1.22 45.64
CA ASP A 32 -30.31 1.34 47.04
C ASP A 32 -30.01 -0.04 47.66
N PHE A 33 -30.86 -1.03 47.36
CA PHE A 33 -30.65 -2.41 47.79
C PHE A 33 -29.40 -3.03 47.17
N LEU A 34 -29.18 -2.82 45.87
CA LEU A 34 -27.99 -3.32 45.17
C LEU A 34 -26.71 -2.65 45.68
N ASN A 35 -26.73 -1.35 45.97
CA ASN A 35 -25.60 -0.62 46.53
C ASN A 35 -25.20 -1.17 47.91
N LYS A 36 -26.17 -1.47 48.79
CA LYS A 36 -25.89 -2.12 50.09
C LYS A 36 -25.29 -3.51 49.96
N LEU A 37 -25.60 -4.23 48.88
CA LEU A 37 -25.00 -5.52 48.55
C LEU A 37 -23.63 -5.40 47.86
N GLY A 38 -23.15 -4.19 47.55
CA GLY A 38 -21.94 -3.99 46.75
C GLY A 38 -22.10 -4.42 45.28
N VAL A 39 -23.33 -4.49 44.78
CA VAL A 39 -23.66 -4.95 43.42
C VAL A 39 -24.00 -3.74 42.54
N TYR A 40 -23.32 -3.60 41.41
CA TYR A 40 -23.53 -2.48 40.49
C TYR A 40 -24.77 -2.61 39.60
N SER A 41 -25.15 -3.83 39.24
CA SER A 41 -26.32 -4.08 38.39
C SER A 41 -26.80 -5.53 38.52
N VAL A 42 -28.11 -5.72 38.53
CA VAL A 42 -28.75 -7.04 38.45
C VAL A 42 -29.82 -6.99 37.36
N PHE A 43 -29.76 -7.97 36.46
CA PHE A 43 -30.72 -8.16 35.39
C PHE A 43 -31.73 -9.22 35.81
N ASP A 44 -33.02 -8.94 35.66
CA ASP A 44 -34.07 -9.84 36.13
C ASP A 44 -34.32 -10.98 35.13
N SER A 45 -33.84 -10.85 33.89
CA SER A 45 -33.87 -11.91 32.88
C SER A 45 -32.61 -11.94 32.01
N LYS A 46 -32.44 -13.03 31.26
CA LYS A 46 -31.35 -13.19 30.29
C LYS A 46 -31.47 -12.19 29.14
N GLU A 47 -32.70 -11.87 28.74
CA GLU A 47 -33.01 -10.92 27.67
C GLU A 47 -32.56 -9.51 28.04
N GLU A 48 -32.86 -9.03 29.25
CA GLU A 48 -32.39 -7.70 29.74
C GLU A 48 -30.86 -7.61 29.75
N LEU A 49 -30.17 -8.66 30.20
CA LEU A 49 -28.71 -8.74 30.17
C LEU A 49 -28.19 -8.69 28.72
N THR A 50 -28.82 -9.44 27.82
CA THR A 50 -28.43 -9.50 26.40
C THR A 50 -28.58 -8.14 25.72
N GLU A 51 -29.68 -7.44 26.00
CA GLU A 51 -29.93 -6.10 25.46
C GLU A 51 -28.91 -5.09 26.00
N TYR A 52 -28.60 -5.13 27.30
CA TYR A 52 -27.58 -4.26 27.89
C TYR A 52 -26.20 -4.49 27.26
N ILE A 53 -25.78 -5.75 27.13
CA ILE A 53 -24.51 -6.11 26.48
C ILE A 53 -24.52 -5.60 25.04
N SER A 54 -25.56 -5.92 24.26
CA SER A 54 -25.68 -5.50 22.87
C SER A 54 -25.60 -3.99 22.72
N LYS A 55 -26.29 -3.23 23.56
CA LYS A 55 -26.25 -1.75 23.55
C LYS A 55 -24.85 -1.21 23.86
N LYS A 56 -24.09 -1.86 24.74
CA LYS A 56 -22.71 -1.46 25.08
C LYS A 56 -21.70 -1.87 24.00
N THR A 57 -21.93 -2.98 23.31
CA THR A 57 -20.99 -3.50 22.30
C THR A 57 -21.27 -3.04 20.88
N LYS A 58 -22.50 -2.58 20.58
CA LYS A 58 -22.93 -2.20 19.22
C LYS A 58 -21.99 -1.20 18.55
N ASN A 59 -21.59 -0.15 19.27
CA ASN A 59 -20.70 0.88 18.71
C ASN A 59 -19.30 0.32 18.42
N ILE A 60 -18.82 -0.62 19.23
CA ILE A 60 -17.51 -1.26 19.03
C ILE A 60 -17.58 -2.17 17.82
N GLN A 61 -18.67 -2.94 17.70
CA GLN A 61 -18.86 -3.87 16.59
C GLN A 61 -18.99 -3.14 15.25
N GLN A 62 -19.73 -2.03 15.21
CA GLN A 62 -19.82 -1.18 14.01
C GLN A 62 -18.45 -0.60 13.61
N LYS A 63 -17.66 -0.12 14.58
CA LYS A 63 -16.30 0.35 14.31
C LYS A 63 -15.38 -0.75 13.79
N PHE A 64 -15.52 -1.97 14.31
CA PHE A 64 -14.72 -3.10 13.87
C PHE A 64 -15.02 -3.45 12.40
N GLU A 65 -16.31 -3.54 12.04
CA GLU A 65 -16.74 -3.78 10.66
C GLU A 65 -16.26 -2.66 9.70
N GLU A 66 -16.27 -1.41 10.15
CA GLU A 66 -15.77 -0.28 9.36
C GLU A 66 -14.26 -0.36 9.14
N PHE A 67 -13.48 -0.66 10.19
CA PHE A 67 -12.03 -0.84 10.07
C PHE A 67 -11.66 -2.03 9.20
N GLU A 68 -12.42 -3.12 9.25
CA GLU A 68 -12.19 -4.29 8.42
C GLU A 68 -12.41 -3.95 6.92
N LYS A 69 -13.47 -3.20 6.60
CA LYS A 69 -13.71 -2.70 5.24
C LYS A 69 -12.59 -1.77 4.76
N GLN A 70 -12.14 -0.84 5.60
CA GLN A 70 -11.05 0.06 5.25
C GLN A 70 -9.74 -0.70 5.00
N LYS A 71 -9.45 -1.70 5.84
CA LYS A 71 -8.25 -2.54 5.68
C LYS A 71 -8.24 -3.25 4.33
N VAL A 72 -9.36 -3.87 3.94
CA VAL A 72 -9.47 -4.57 2.64
C VAL A 72 -9.25 -3.60 1.47
N LEU A 73 -9.81 -2.39 1.55
CA LEU A 73 -9.60 -1.36 0.52
C LEU A 73 -8.13 -0.92 0.44
N PHE A 74 -7.48 -0.69 1.57
CA PHE A 74 -6.06 -0.33 1.61
C PHE A 74 -5.15 -1.44 1.07
N GLU A 75 -5.45 -2.70 1.39
CA GLU A 75 -4.68 -3.84 0.86
C GLU A 75 -4.83 -3.94 -0.66
N ALA A 76 -6.04 -3.76 -1.18
CA ALA A 76 -6.30 -3.75 -2.62
C ALA A 76 -5.59 -2.59 -3.34
N GLU A 77 -5.62 -1.38 -2.77
CA GLU A 77 -4.93 -0.21 -3.32
C GLU A 77 -3.40 -0.40 -3.31
N LYS A 78 -2.85 -0.97 -2.23
CA LYS A 78 -1.44 -1.28 -2.11
C LYS A 78 -0.97 -2.27 -3.18
N GLU A 79 -1.72 -3.35 -3.41
CA GLU A 79 -1.43 -4.33 -4.47
C GLU A 79 -1.51 -3.68 -5.85
N ASN A 80 -2.52 -2.83 -6.09
CA ASN A 80 -2.66 -2.10 -7.35
C ASN A 80 -1.46 -1.17 -7.60
N LEU A 81 -1.07 -0.35 -6.62
CA LEU A 81 0.09 0.53 -6.71
C LEU A 81 1.39 -0.25 -6.95
N LYS A 82 1.56 -1.40 -6.30
CA LYS A 82 2.71 -2.27 -6.53
C LYS A 82 2.74 -2.78 -7.97
N SER A 83 1.62 -3.26 -8.48
CA SER A 83 1.51 -3.74 -9.87
C SER A 83 1.76 -2.63 -10.90
N LEU A 84 1.23 -1.42 -10.66
CA LEU A 84 1.46 -0.24 -11.49
C LEU A 84 2.94 0.14 -11.50
N ASN A 85 3.60 0.11 -10.34
CA ASN A 85 5.02 0.40 -10.24
C ASN A 85 5.87 -0.63 -10.99
N GLU A 86 5.54 -1.93 -10.89
CA GLU A 86 6.22 -2.99 -11.65
C GLU A 86 6.06 -2.81 -13.17
N ILE A 87 4.85 -2.47 -13.63
CA ILE A 87 4.56 -2.19 -15.04
C ILE A 87 5.33 -0.96 -15.52
N LEU A 88 5.30 0.14 -14.75
CA LEU A 88 6.01 1.38 -15.08
C LEU A 88 7.52 1.13 -15.16
N ASN A 89 8.11 0.46 -14.18
CA ASN A 89 9.55 0.14 -14.19
C ASN A 89 9.91 -0.74 -15.40
N SER A 90 9.08 -1.74 -15.74
CA SER A 90 9.30 -2.58 -16.91
C SER A 90 9.27 -1.77 -18.21
N ASN A 91 8.27 -0.89 -18.37
CA ASN A 91 8.14 -0.06 -19.56
C ASN A 91 9.26 0.96 -19.67
N PHE A 92 9.64 1.57 -18.56
CA PHE A 92 10.75 2.51 -18.45
C PHE A 92 12.08 1.85 -18.84
N GLN A 93 12.36 0.68 -18.28
CA GLN A 93 13.55 -0.11 -18.62
C GLN A 93 13.57 -0.49 -20.11
N LYS A 94 12.43 -0.84 -20.70
CA LYS A 94 12.33 -1.14 -22.14
C LYS A 94 12.62 0.09 -22.99
N ALA A 95 12.07 1.25 -22.65
CA ALA A 95 12.28 2.50 -23.39
C ALA A 95 13.77 2.87 -23.42
N ILE A 96 14.43 2.90 -22.26
CA ILE A 96 15.86 3.22 -22.16
C ILE A 96 16.71 2.17 -22.88
N ASN A 97 16.45 0.88 -22.69
CA ASN A 97 17.19 -0.16 -23.41
C ASN A 97 17.03 -0.05 -24.94
N SER A 98 15.87 0.41 -25.41
CA SER A 98 15.65 0.63 -26.84
C SER A 98 16.52 1.78 -27.39
N GLU A 99 16.74 2.84 -26.60
CA GLU A 99 17.64 3.93 -26.96
C GLU A 99 19.11 3.52 -26.88
N ILE A 100 19.53 2.82 -25.82
CA ILE A 100 20.89 2.29 -25.69
C ILE A 100 21.24 1.43 -26.92
N LYS A 101 20.32 0.56 -27.37
CA LYS A 101 20.52 -0.31 -28.55
C LYS A 101 20.72 0.44 -29.87
N LYS A 102 20.27 1.68 -29.99
CA LYS A 102 20.50 2.50 -31.20
C LYS A 102 21.95 2.98 -31.30
N ILE A 103 22.68 2.97 -30.18
CA ILE A 103 24.07 3.40 -30.07
C ILE A 103 24.96 2.15 -30.07
N ASP A 104 25.94 2.11 -30.98
CA ASP A 104 26.84 0.96 -31.10
C ASP A 104 28.02 1.09 -30.12
N PHE A 105 27.77 0.82 -28.85
CA PHE A 105 28.81 0.83 -27.83
C PHE A 105 29.80 -0.34 -28.03
N VAL A 106 31.09 -0.07 -27.80
CA VAL A 106 32.15 -1.10 -27.85
C VAL A 106 32.00 -2.11 -26.71
N LYS A 107 31.57 -1.64 -25.53
CA LYS A 107 31.19 -2.50 -24.40
C LYS A 107 29.67 -2.50 -24.28
N LYS A 108 29.09 -3.63 -23.88
CA LYS A 108 27.66 -3.71 -23.60
C LYS A 108 27.34 -2.79 -22.41
N ILE A 109 26.52 -1.77 -22.66
CA ILE A 109 25.96 -0.87 -21.65
C ILE A 109 24.54 -1.36 -21.34
N GLU A 110 24.18 -1.39 -20.07
CA GLU A 110 22.87 -1.78 -19.59
C GLU A 110 22.18 -0.62 -18.87
N PHE A 111 20.86 -0.71 -18.72
CA PHE A 111 20.04 0.25 -17.98
C PHE A 111 20.61 0.64 -16.61
N LYS A 112 21.22 -0.31 -15.89
CA LYS A 112 21.78 -0.09 -14.54
C LYS A 112 23.06 0.75 -14.53
N ASP A 113 23.70 0.92 -15.68
CA ASP A 113 24.94 1.68 -15.81
C ASP A 113 24.70 3.17 -16.02
N LEU A 114 23.44 3.57 -16.26
CA LEU A 114 23.05 4.97 -16.42
C LEU A 114 22.79 5.62 -15.07
N ASP A 115 23.16 6.89 -14.97
CA ASP A 115 22.76 7.74 -13.84
C ASP A 115 21.40 8.37 -14.16
N PHE A 116 20.37 8.03 -13.38
CA PHE A 116 19.01 8.48 -13.62
C PHE A 116 18.77 9.94 -13.24
N GLU A 117 19.58 10.51 -12.34
CA GLU A 117 19.45 11.92 -11.95
C GLU A 117 19.91 12.85 -13.09
N ASP A 118 20.85 12.37 -13.89
CA ASP A 118 21.45 13.06 -15.03
C ASP A 118 20.79 12.68 -16.38
N LEU A 119 19.62 12.02 -16.38
CA LEU A 119 18.89 11.67 -17.61
C LEU A 119 17.86 12.73 -17.99
N ASP A 120 18.04 13.34 -19.15
CA ASP A 120 16.99 14.13 -19.81
C ASP A 120 16.05 13.20 -20.59
N PHE A 121 14.81 13.05 -20.10
CA PHE A 121 13.78 12.20 -20.71
C PHE A 121 13.16 12.80 -21.97
N GLU A 122 13.27 14.11 -22.19
CA GLU A 122 12.84 14.74 -23.45
C GLU A 122 13.81 14.40 -24.58
N ASN A 123 15.12 14.26 -24.27
CA ASN A 123 16.18 13.98 -25.22
C ASN A 123 17.07 12.80 -24.78
N LEU A 124 16.44 11.65 -24.58
CA LEU A 124 17.06 10.47 -23.97
C LEU A 124 18.33 9.98 -24.70
N ASN A 125 18.35 10.06 -26.03
CA ASN A 125 19.51 9.68 -26.85
C ASN A 125 20.72 10.58 -26.58
N SER A 126 20.52 11.90 -26.65
CA SER A 126 21.56 12.91 -26.38
C SER A 126 22.08 12.79 -24.96
N SER A 127 21.18 12.56 -23.99
CA SER A 127 21.55 12.38 -22.59
C SER A 127 22.44 11.15 -22.37
N ILE A 128 22.09 10.01 -22.99
CA ILE A 128 22.91 8.79 -22.93
C ILE A 128 24.28 9.02 -23.59
N LEU A 129 24.36 9.75 -24.70
CA LEU A 129 25.63 10.08 -25.35
C LEU A 129 26.50 11.01 -24.49
N ASN A 130 25.90 11.98 -23.80
CA ASN A 130 26.61 12.86 -22.87
C ASN A 130 27.17 12.08 -21.68
N GLN A 131 26.38 11.17 -21.11
CA GLN A 131 26.85 10.28 -20.04
C GLN A 131 27.96 9.35 -20.56
N ALA A 132 27.84 8.82 -21.78
CA ALA A 132 28.88 8.03 -22.41
C ALA A 132 30.21 8.78 -22.53
N GLN A 133 30.17 10.06 -22.90
CA GLN A 133 31.37 10.90 -22.94
C GLN A 133 31.95 11.16 -21.55
N LYS A 134 31.10 11.53 -20.57
CA LYS A 134 31.48 11.76 -19.16
C LYS A 134 32.13 10.53 -18.52
N ASN A 135 31.59 9.34 -18.83
CA ASN A 135 32.02 8.06 -18.27
C ASN A 135 33.06 7.33 -19.13
N GLY A 136 33.49 7.91 -20.26
CA GLY A 136 34.50 7.32 -21.16
C GLY A 136 34.05 6.05 -21.89
N TRP A 137 32.75 5.87 -22.13
CA TRP A 137 32.22 4.74 -22.90
C TRP A 137 32.54 4.92 -24.40
N LYS A 138 33.24 3.95 -24.97
CA LYS A 138 33.62 3.98 -26.38
C LYS A 138 32.43 3.61 -27.26
N ILE A 139 32.18 4.41 -28.28
CA ILE A 139 31.15 4.18 -29.31
C ILE A 139 31.86 3.87 -30.62
N LYS A 140 31.40 2.86 -31.36
CA LYS A 140 31.92 2.56 -32.70
C LYS A 140 31.47 3.67 -33.66
N GLU A 141 32.42 4.27 -34.37
CA GLU A 141 32.11 5.17 -35.47
C GLU A 141 31.37 4.35 -36.55
N LYS A 142 30.13 4.74 -36.88
CA LYS A 142 29.47 4.20 -38.08
C LYS A 142 30.27 4.65 -39.30
N PRO A 143 30.47 3.80 -40.33
CA PRO A 143 31.09 4.26 -41.56
C PRO A 143 30.26 5.41 -42.13
N GLN A 144 30.86 6.59 -42.31
CA GLN A 144 30.24 7.69 -43.03
C GLN A 144 30.17 7.29 -44.51
N ASN A 145 28.97 7.17 -45.06
CA ASN A 145 28.80 7.26 -46.51
C ASN A 145 29.09 8.71 -46.90
N LEU A 146 30.26 8.94 -47.47
CA LEU A 146 30.51 10.14 -48.25
C LEU A 146 29.92 9.88 -49.64
N GLU A 147 28.77 10.49 -49.95
CA GLU A 147 28.34 10.59 -51.34
C GLU A 147 29.33 11.50 -52.08
N ILE A 148 30.26 10.88 -52.79
CA ILE A 148 31.08 11.60 -53.77
C ILE A 148 30.17 11.88 -54.96
N GLN A 149 29.69 13.12 -55.07
CA GLN A 149 29.12 13.61 -56.34
C GLN A 149 30.25 13.76 -57.35
N ASN A 150 30.56 12.67 -58.06
CA ASN A 150 31.31 12.72 -59.30
C ASN A 150 30.37 12.28 -60.42
N ASP A 151 30.17 13.18 -61.38
CA ASP A 151 29.43 12.93 -62.61
C ASP A 151 29.91 11.63 -63.28
N SER A 152 28.95 10.77 -63.60
CA SER A 152 29.06 9.64 -64.53
C SER A 152 30.08 8.52 -64.20
N ASN A 153 29.83 7.77 -63.13
CA ASN A 153 29.78 6.29 -63.08
C ASN A 153 29.82 5.84 -61.61
N GLN A 154 28.76 5.17 -61.16
CA GLN A 154 28.61 4.71 -59.78
C GLN A 154 29.50 3.48 -59.51
N GLU A 155 30.64 3.69 -58.86
CA GLU A 155 31.33 2.66 -58.08
C GLU A 155 31.27 3.06 -56.59
N ASN A 156 30.62 2.24 -55.76
CA ASN A 156 30.59 2.43 -54.31
C ASN A 156 31.94 2.04 -53.71
N VAL A 157 32.77 3.02 -53.33
CA VAL A 157 34.05 2.78 -52.67
C VAL A 157 33.93 3.14 -51.19
N PHE A 158 34.21 2.17 -50.31
CA PHE A 158 34.25 2.37 -48.87
C PHE A 158 35.70 2.55 -48.41
N TYR A 159 35.97 3.62 -47.66
CA TYR A 159 37.28 3.88 -47.05
C TYR A 159 37.24 3.64 -45.54
N PHE A 160 38.18 2.84 -45.03
CA PHE A 160 38.47 2.77 -43.60
C PHE A 160 39.61 3.74 -43.25
N LYS A 161 39.54 4.38 -42.08
CA LYS A 161 40.51 5.38 -41.57
C LYS A 161 41.99 4.95 -41.60
N ASN A 162 42.27 3.65 -41.80
CA ASN A 162 43.61 3.07 -41.88
C ASN A 162 44.01 2.63 -43.31
N GLY A 163 43.46 3.23 -44.37
CA GLY A 163 44.00 3.15 -45.74
C GLY A 163 43.76 1.84 -46.49
N GLY A 164 42.95 0.92 -45.97
CA GLY A 164 42.49 -0.25 -46.72
C GLY A 164 41.33 0.11 -47.65
N VAL A 165 41.49 -0.13 -48.96
CA VAL A 165 40.43 0.02 -49.97
C VAL A 165 40.09 -1.37 -50.51
N THR A 166 38.80 -1.73 -50.51
CA THR A 166 38.31 -2.94 -51.18
C THR A 166 37.32 -2.55 -52.28
N LYS A 167 37.62 -2.93 -53.53
CA LYS A 167 36.70 -2.82 -54.67
C LYS A 167 35.88 -4.12 -54.79
N TYR A 168 34.58 -3.96 -55.04
CA TYR A 168 33.67 -5.02 -55.47
C TYR A 168 33.16 -4.71 -56.87
#